data_AF-A0A7J4TPI5-F1
#
_entry.id   AF-A0A7J4TPI5-F1
#
_cell.length_a   1.000
_cell.length_b   1.000
_cell.length_c   1.000
_cell.angle_alpha   90.00
_cell.angle_beta   90.00
_cell.angle_gamma   90.00
#
_symmetry.space_group_name_H-M   'P 1'
#
loop_
_entity.id
_entity.type
_entity.pdbx_description
1 polymer ?
#
loop_
_entity_poly.entity_id
_entity_poly.type
_entity_poly.pdbx_seq_one_letter_code
_entity_poly.pdbx_strand_id
1 'polypeptide(L)'
;MTDNDLIMPFTNELTIDRTSENIGAAWLRKGAGAAAVESRSPFWFTGSENALRSQLCESLGKAKERVFISSSSLAEPTVVQALSSAVQRGVRTYIFLDKVGFEEMLTNTVASPLHGMALIR
;
A
#
# COMPACT_ATOMS: atom_id res chain seq x y z
N MET A 1 45.94 10.59 33.76
CA MET A 1 45.33 9.36 33.23
C MET A 1 44.64 8.67 34.38
N THR A 2 43.31 8.72 34.39
CA THR A 2 42.45 7.93 35.27
C THR A 2 41.28 7.47 34.39
N ASP A 3 41.33 6.19 34.02
CA ASP A 3 40.38 5.47 33.18
C ASP A 3 39.03 5.34 33.87
N ASN A 4 38.09 6.28 33.73
CA ASN A 4 36.72 6.01 34.19
C ASN A 4 35.56 6.70 33.46
N ASP A 5 35.80 7.40 32.34
CA ASP A 5 34.71 7.92 31.50
C ASP A 5 34.36 6.98 30.34
N LEU A 6 34.06 5.72 30.66
CA LEU A 6 33.49 4.78 29.69
C LEU A 6 31.97 4.97 29.65
N ILE A 7 31.47 5.63 28.59
CA ILE A 7 30.05 5.61 28.25
C ILE A 7 29.68 4.17 27.89
N MET A 8 28.99 3.49 28.79
CA MET A 8 28.48 2.15 28.55
C MET A 8 27.06 2.22 27.95
N PRO A 9 26.76 1.47 26.88
CA PRO A 9 25.40 1.34 26.39
C PRO A 9 24.56 0.58 27.41
N PHE A 10 23.46 1.16 27.85
CA PHE A 10 22.44 0.45 28.62
C PHE A 10 21.32 0.04 27.66
N THR A 11 21.02 -1.25 27.63
CA THR A 11 19.93 -1.79 26.80
C THR A 11 18.62 -1.64 27.55
N ASN A 12 17.80 -0.67 27.14
CA ASN A 12 16.45 -0.50 27.67
C ASN A 12 15.45 -1.21 26.75
N GLU A 13 15.47 -2.54 26.77
CA GLU A 13 14.53 -3.37 26.03
C GLU A 13 13.34 -3.74 26.93
N LEU A 14 12.15 -3.33 26.49
CA LEU A 14 10.90 -3.75 27.10
C LEU A 14 10.17 -4.66 26.11
N THR A 15 10.12 -5.95 26.42
CA THR A 15 9.28 -6.91 25.70
C THR A 15 7.88 -6.88 26.31
N ILE A 16 6.90 -6.38 25.56
CA ILE A 16 5.49 -6.37 25.99
C ILE A 16 4.79 -7.54 25.32
N ASP A 17 4.32 -8.49 26.12
CA ASP A 17 3.46 -9.59 25.66
C ASP A 17 2.03 -9.08 25.47
N ARG A 18 1.59 -9.00 24.21
CA ARG A 18 0.24 -8.57 23.81
C ARG A 18 -0.62 -9.73 23.30
N THR A 19 -0.24 -10.98 23.58
CA THR A 19 -0.99 -12.18 23.12
C THR A 19 -2.43 -12.24 23.62
N SER A 20 -2.75 -11.53 24.70
CA SER A 20 -4.08 -11.47 25.32
C SER A 20 -4.88 -10.22 24.94
N GLU A 21 -4.33 -9.31 24.12
CA GLU A 21 -5.09 -8.16 23.64
C GLU A 21 -6.15 -8.58 22.62
N ASN A 22 -7.37 -8.09 22.83
CA ASN A 22 -8.46 -8.33 21.91
C ASN A 22 -8.27 -7.46 20.66
N ILE A 23 -7.65 -8.02 19.63
CA ILE A 23 -7.44 -7.32 18.37
C ILE A 23 -8.78 -7.20 17.65
N GLY A 24 -9.23 -5.95 17.42
CA GLY A 24 -10.52 -5.68 16.79
C GLY A 24 -10.71 -6.41 15.44
N ALA A 25 -11.98 -6.63 15.05
CA ALA A 25 -12.37 -7.50 13.93
C ALA A 25 -11.68 -7.20 12.58
N ALA A 26 -11.13 -5.99 12.39
CA ALA A 26 -10.33 -5.65 11.22
C ALA A 26 -9.07 -6.52 11.06
N TRP A 27 -8.56 -7.13 12.13
CA TRP A 27 -7.30 -7.88 12.15
C TRP A 27 -7.49 -9.41 12.20
N LEU A 28 -8.70 -9.89 12.47
CA LEU A 28 -9.02 -11.31 12.59
C LEU A 28 -9.51 -11.88 11.26
N ARG A 29 -8.63 -12.01 10.26
CA ARG A 29 -8.90 -12.95 9.15
C ARG A 29 -8.61 -14.38 9.63
N LYS A 30 -9.60 -15.02 10.27
CA LYS A 30 -9.60 -16.47 10.48
C LYS A 30 -9.90 -17.16 9.16
N GLY A 31 -8.88 -17.80 8.58
CA GLY A 31 -9.03 -18.80 7.51
C GLY A 31 -9.23 -18.21 6.12
N ALA A 32 -8.13 -17.91 5.42
CA ALA A 32 -8.19 -17.93 3.97
C ALA A 32 -8.18 -19.42 3.54
N GLY A 33 -9.27 -19.88 2.94
CA GLY A 33 -9.27 -21.16 2.24
C GLY A 33 -8.13 -21.16 1.21
N ALA A 34 -7.42 -22.28 1.10
CA ALA A 34 -6.34 -22.47 0.14
C ALA A 34 -6.92 -22.44 -1.29
N ALA A 35 -7.09 -21.25 -1.84
CA ALA A 35 -7.43 -21.05 -3.24
C ALA A 35 -6.14 -20.80 -4.04
N ALA A 36 -6.13 -21.28 -5.28
CA ALA A 36 -5.02 -21.17 -6.19
C ALA A 36 -4.56 -19.71 -6.34
N VAL A 37 -3.30 -19.47 -6.02
CA VAL A 37 -2.66 -18.15 -6.16
C VAL A 37 -2.29 -17.98 -7.64
N GLU A 38 -2.85 -16.96 -8.30
CA GLU A 38 -2.35 -16.56 -9.61
C GLU A 38 -0.95 -15.95 -9.42
N SER A 39 0.10 -16.73 -9.67
CA SER A 39 1.46 -16.21 -9.71
C SER A 39 1.71 -15.58 -11.08
N ARG A 40 1.85 -14.25 -11.14
CA ARG A 40 2.62 -13.60 -12.20
C ARG A 40 3.94 -13.12 -11.58
N SER A 41 5.00 -13.89 -11.86
CA SER A 41 6.37 -13.56 -11.44
C SER A 41 6.72 -12.12 -11.82
N PRO A 42 7.36 -11.30 -10.95
CA PRO A 42 8.02 -11.66 -9.69
C PRO A 42 7.18 -11.43 -8.41
N PHE A 43 5.89 -11.13 -8.50
CA PHE A 43 5.09 -10.73 -7.34
C PHE A 43 4.07 -11.76 -6.90
N TRP A 44 3.96 -11.93 -5.57
CA TRP A 44 2.94 -12.75 -4.92
C TRP A 44 1.74 -11.85 -4.65
N PHE A 45 0.66 -12.02 -5.39
CA PHE A 45 -0.60 -11.31 -5.11
C PHE A 45 -1.18 -11.86 -3.81
N THR A 46 -1.23 -11.03 -2.76
CA THR A 46 -1.70 -11.46 -1.45
C THR A 46 -3.20 -11.75 -1.48
N GLY A 47 -3.57 -13.03 -1.34
CA GLY A 47 -4.94 -13.50 -1.15
C GLY A 47 -5.49 -14.35 -2.31
N SER A 48 -6.47 -15.19 -2.00
CA SER A 48 -7.25 -15.96 -2.98
C SER A 48 -7.76 -15.05 -4.11
N GLU A 49 -7.59 -15.46 -5.37
CA GLU A 49 -8.24 -14.82 -6.54
C GLU A 49 -7.99 -13.30 -6.70
N ASN A 50 -6.83 -12.78 -6.29
CA ASN A 50 -6.55 -11.34 -6.28
C ASN A 50 -7.50 -10.53 -5.38
N ALA A 51 -8.00 -11.11 -4.29
CA ALA A 51 -8.93 -10.47 -3.36
C ALA A 51 -8.46 -9.08 -2.89
N LEU A 52 -7.16 -8.88 -2.68
CA LEU A 52 -6.62 -7.55 -2.34
C LEU A 52 -6.88 -6.53 -3.45
N ARG A 53 -6.60 -6.89 -4.71
CA ARG A 53 -6.84 -6.02 -5.87
C ARG A 53 -8.32 -5.68 -5.97
N SER A 54 -9.18 -6.69 -5.87
CA SER A 54 -10.64 -6.50 -5.93
C SER A 54 -11.14 -5.56 -4.83
N GLN A 55 -10.69 -5.77 -3.59
CA GLN A 55 -11.05 -4.93 -2.45
C GLN A 55 -10.48 -3.50 -2.58
N LEU A 56 -9.27 -3.34 -3.11
CA LEU A 56 -8.67 -2.04 -3.39
C LEU A 56 -9.50 -1.28 -4.44
N CYS A 57 -9.77 -1.92 -5.58
CA CYS A 57 -10.58 -1.34 -6.65
C CYS A 57 -11.99 -0.99 -6.17
N GLU A 58 -12.62 -1.84 -5.35
CA GLU A 58 -13.92 -1.58 -4.74
C GLU A 58 -13.88 -0.37 -3.80
N SER A 59 -12.84 -0.28 -2.95
CA SER A 59 -12.65 0.84 -2.03
C SER A 59 -12.46 2.16 -2.78
N LEU A 60 -11.66 2.14 -3.85
CA LEU A 60 -11.49 3.27 -4.77
C LEU A 60 -12.78 3.65 -5.49
N GLY A 61 -13.58 2.66 -5.89
CA GLY A 61 -14.90 2.87 -6.51
C GLY A 61 -15.90 3.52 -5.55
N LYS A 62 -15.84 3.18 -4.27
CA LYS A 62 -16.73 3.73 -3.22
C LYS A 62 -16.26 5.06 -2.65
N ALA A 63 -15.00 5.46 -2.85
CA ALA A 63 -14.45 6.71 -2.35
C ALA A 63 -15.29 7.93 -2.81
N LYS A 64 -15.56 8.84 -1.87
CA LYS A 64 -16.41 10.01 -2.09
C LYS A 64 -15.68 11.35 -1.98
N GLU A 65 -14.64 11.44 -1.16
CA GLU A 65 -13.98 12.73 -0.89
C GLU A 65 -12.50 12.72 -1.25
N ARG A 66 -11.75 11.76 -0.70
CA ARG A 66 -10.29 11.71 -0.81
C ARG A 66 -9.79 10.29 -0.97
N VAL A 67 -8.70 10.16 -1.72
CA VAL A 67 -7.92 8.93 -1.85
C VAL A 67 -6.45 9.30 -1.63
N PHE A 68 -5.79 8.56 -0.75
CA PHE A 68 -4.35 8.64 -0.53
C PHE A 68 -3.74 7.29 -0.90
N ILE A 69 -2.80 7.30 -1.84
CA ILE A 69 -2.05 6.11 -2.22
C ILE A 69 -0.56 6.40 -2.06
N SER A 70 0.14 5.45 -1.47
CA SER A 70 1.60 5.41 -1.42
C SER A 70 2.03 4.10 -2.04
N SER A 71 2.84 4.14 -3.09
CA SER A 71 3.34 2.95 -3.77
C SER A 71 4.71 3.19 -4.37
N SER A 72 5.52 2.14 -4.53
CA SER A 72 6.77 2.22 -5.30
C SER A 72 6.55 2.12 -6.80
N SER A 73 5.39 1.63 -7.25
CA SER A 73 5.07 1.54 -8.69
C SER A 73 3.57 1.57 -8.91
N LEU A 74 3.16 2.09 -10.07
CA LEU A 74 1.76 2.18 -10.47
C LEU A 74 1.59 1.70 -11.91
N ALA A 75 1.69 0.37 -12.09
CA ALA A 75 1.62 -0.28 -13.39
C ALA A 75 0.42 -1.23 -13.55
N GLU A 76 -0.40 -1.42 -12.51
CA GLU A 76 -1.54 -2.33 -12.55
C GLU A 76 -2.76 -1.64 -13.21
N PRO A 77 -3.24 -2.12 -14.38
CA PRO A 77 -4.25 -1.39 -15.16
C PRO A 77 -5.59 -1.21 -14.46
N THR A 78 -6.04 -2.19 -13.67
CA THR A 78 -7.35 -2.11 -13.01
C THR A 78 -7.35 -1.12 -11.86
N VAL A 79 -6.26 -1.02 -11.11
CA VAL A 79 -6.04 -0.05 -10.03
C VAL A 79 -5.91 1.35 -10.62
N VAL A 80 -5.14 1.51 -11.71
CA VAL A 80 -5.05 2.79 -12.41
C VAL A 80 -6.41 3.24 -12.94
N GLN A 81 -7.19 2.31 -13.53
CA GLN A 81 -8.53 2.62 -14.00
C GLN A 81 -9.46 3.02 -12.84
N ALA A 82 -9.38 2.33 -11.70
CA ALA A 82 -10.17 2.65 -10.52
C ALA A 82 -9.80 4.03 -9.94
N LEU A 83 -8.51 4.37 -9.91
CA LEU A 83 -8.02 5.69 -9.52
C LEU A 83 -8.49 6.78 -10.47
N SER A 84 -8.31 6.57 -11.77
CA SER A 84 -8.74 7.52 -12.80
C SER A 84 -10.24 7.77 -12.70
N SER A 85 -11.01 6.71 -12.47
CA SER A 85 -12.46 6.80 -12.24
C SER A 85 -12.81 7.58 -10.96
N ALA A 86 -12.02 7.44 -9.89
CA ALA A 86 -12.20 8.25 -8.67
C ALA A 86 -11.95 9.74 -8.94
N VAL A 87 -10.87 10.06 -9.64
CA VAL A 87 -10.55 11.43 -10.00
C VAL A 87 -11.63 12.04 -10.90
N GLN A 88 -12.13 11.30 -11.89
CA GLN A 88 -13.24 11.73 -12.76
C GLN A 88 -14.53 12.03 -11.99
N ARG A 89 -14.77 11.34 -10.86
CA ARG A 89 -15.89 11.64 -9.95
C ARG A 89 -15.64 12.86 -9.06
N GLY A 90 -14.52 13.55 -9.21
CA GLY A 90 -14.14 14.71 -8.39
C GLY A 90 -13.51 14.33 -7.04
N VAL A 91 -13.14 13.06 -6.84
CA VAL A 91 -12.46 12.62 -5.61
C VAL A 91 -11.02 13.12 -5.62
N ARG A 92 -10.62 13.83 -4.55
CA ARG A 92 -9.27 14.39 -4.44
C ARG A 92 -8.27 13.26 -4.22
N THR A 93 -7.47 12.98 -5.23
CA THR A 93 -6.56 11.84 -5.22
C THR A 93 -5.12 12.32 -5.09
N TYR A 94 -4.45 11.83 -4.06
CA TYR A 94 -3.06 12.12 -3.72
C TYR A 94 -2.26 10.83 -3.89
N ILE A 95 -1.24 10.86 -4.72
CA ILE A 95 -0.39 9.71 -5.01
C ILE A 95 1.03 10.07 -4.62
N PHE A 96 1.59 9.29 -3.71
CA PHE A 96 3.00 9.35 -3.34
C PHE A 96 3.73 8.20 -4.01
N LEU A 97 4.74 8.52 -4.82
CA LEU A 97 5.62 7.56 -5.46
C LEU A 97 7.06 7.81 -5.03
N ASP A 98 7.85 6.76 -4.89
CA ASP A 98 9.29 6.97 -4.84
C ASP A 98 9.82 7.50 -6.19
N LYS A 99 11.05 7.99 -6.18
CA LYS A 99 11.67 8.61 -7.36
C LYS A 99 11.64 7.68 -8.58
N VAL A 100 11.92 6.40 -8.39
CA VAL A 100 12.01 5.44 -9.50
C VAL A 100 10.62 5.18 -10.05
N GLY A 101 9.65 4.91 -9.18
CA GLY A 101 8.25 4.70 -9.55
C GLY A 101 7.61 5.90 -10.24
N PHE A 102 7.96 7.11 -9.83
CA PHE A 102 7.48 8.33 -10.48
C PHE A 102 7.97 8.44 -11.93
N GLU A 103 9.27 8.25 -12.16
CA GLU A 103 9.83 8.28 -13.52
C GLU A 103 9.27 7.16 -14.40
N GLU A 104 9.11 5.95 -13.85
CA GLU A 104 8.44 4.84 -14.54
C GLU A 104 7.00 5.22 -14.93
N MET A 105 6.25 5.84 -14.03
CA MET A 105 4.87 6.25 -14.26
C MET A 105 4.75 7.30 -15.38
N LEU A 106 5.73 8.19 -15.55
CA LEU A 106 5.73 9.18 -16.64
C LEU A 106 5.86 8.54 -18.03
N THR A 107 6.55 7.42 -18.13
CA THR A 107 6.78 6.71 -19.40
C THR A 107 5.77 5.58 -19.65
N ASN A 108 5.06 5.16 -18.61
CA ASN A 108 4.09 4.06 -18.68
C ASN A 108 2.73 4.53 -19.23
N THR A 109 2.34 3.98 -20.39
CA THR A 109 1.06 4.29 -21.05
C THR A 109 -0.15 3.92 -20.19
N VAL A 110 -0.04 2.91 -19.33
CA VAL A 110 -1.11 2.50 -18.41
C VAL A 110 -1.42 3.62 -17.43
N ALA A 111 -0.41 4.32 -16.91
CA ALA A 111 -0.55 5.37 -15.90
C ALA A 111 -0.84 6.76 -16.48
N SER A 112 -0.77 6.92 -17.81
CA SER A 112 -1.03 8.19 -18.50
C SER A 112 -2.35 8.89 -18.13
N PRO A 113 -3.47 8.20 -17.83
CA PRO A 113 -4.71 8.89 -17.45
C PRO A 113 -4.63 9.64 -16.11
N LEU A 114 -3.61 9.38 -15.28
CA LEU A 114 -3.43 10.07 -14.00
C LEU A 114 -2.55 11.32 -14.12
N HIS A 115 -1.88 11.50 -15.27
CA HIS A 115 -1.02 12.65 -15.53
C HIS A 115 -1.85 13.95 -15.49
N GLY A 116 -1.47 14.88 -14.62
CA GLY A 116 -2.16 16.17 -14.45
C GLY A 116 -3.52 16.11 -13.76
N MET A 117 -4.07 14.92 -13.50
CA MET A 117 -5.37 14.73 -12.86
C MET A 117 -5.26 14.44 -11.35
N ALA A 118 -4.18 13.80 -10.91
CA ALA A 118 -3.86 13.58 -9.50
C ALA A 118 -2.72 14.49 -9.04
N LEU A 119 -2.69 14.84 -7.75
CA LEU A 119 -1.48 15.43 -7.16
C LEU A 119 -0.50 14.30 -6.88
N ILE A 120 0.61 14.30 -7.62
CA ILE A 120 1.64 13.28 -7.54
C ILE A 120 2.89 13.90 -6.91
N ARG A 121 3.43 13.26 -5.88
CA ARG A 121 4.62 13.69 -5.15
C ARG A 121 5.59 12.55 -4.92
#